data_AF-A0A2D5HBL6-F1
#
_entry.id   AF-A0A2D5HBL6-F1
#
_cell.length_a   1.000
_cell.length_b   1.000
_cell.length_c   1.000
_cell.angle_alpha   90.00
_cell.angle_beta   90.00
_cell.angle_gamma   90.00
#
_symmetry.space_group_name_H-M   'P 1'
#
loop_
_entity.id
_entity.type
_entity.pdbx_description
1 polymer ?
#
loop_
_entity_poly.entity_id
_entity_poly.type
_entity_poly.pdbx_seq_one_letter_code
_entity_poly.pdbx_strand_id
1 'polypeptide(L)' 'MATRPAVARNDETGFSHAALSLCALTARTLHWRPHEFWAATPAELAAALGLLAPGDTAPCLDRPTLQRLMEHDHGR' A
#
# COMPACT_ATOMS: atom_id res chain seq x y z
N MET A 1 35.79 -18.37 8.64
CA MET A 1 35.02 -17.56 9.62
C MET A 1 34.88 -16.15 9.02
N ALA A 2 33.93 -15.99 8.10
CA ALA A 2 33.76 -14.76 7.32
C ALA A 2 32.56 -13.97 7.88
N THR A 3 32.83 -12.74 8.30
CA THR A 3 31.87 -11.79 8.84
C THR A 3 30.74 -11.53 7.86
N ARG A 4 29.52 -11.90 8.26
CA ARG A 4 28.26 -11.57 7.57
C ARG A 4 28.16 -10.04 7.46
N PRO A 5 27.95 -9.45 6.27
CA PRO A 5 27.81 -8.00 6.16
C PRO A 5 26.65 -7.55 7.05
N ALA A 6 26.91 -6.51 7.83
CA ALA A 6 25.91 -5.86 8.67
C ALA A 6 24.72 -5.47 7.79
N VAL A 7 23.54 -5.96 8.14
CA VAL A 7 22.27 -5.50 7.55
C VAL A 7 22.26 -3.98 7.68
N ALA A 8 22.19 -3.29 6.54
CA ALA A 8 22.18 -1.85 6.51
C ALA A 8 21.02 -1.35 7.39
N ARG A 9 21.32 -0.38 8.25
CA ARG A 9 20.34 0.32 9.09
C ARG A 9 19.32 1.00 8.19
N ASN A 10 18.03 0.86 8.53
CA ASN A 10 16.89 1.44 7.82
C ASN A 10 16.81 2.98 7.99
N ASP A 11 17.81 3.74 7.58
CA ASP A 11 17.86 5.19 7.90
C ASP A 11 17.89 6.16 6.70
N GLU A 12 17.87 5.73 5.43
CA GLU A 12 18.04 6.68 4.29
C GLU A 12 17.07 6.57 3.10
N THR A 13 16.06 5.68 3.15
CA THR A 13 14.90 5.75 2.24
C THR A 13 13.68 5.19 2.96
N GLY A 14 13.07 6.00 3.84
CA GLY A 14 11.89 5.60 4.62
C GLY A 14 10.74 5.11 3.72
N PHE A 15 9.82 4.35 4.32
CA PHE A 15 8.64 3.77 3.63
C PHE A 15 7.95 4.77 2.68
N SER A 16 7.76 6.02 3.12
CA SER A 16 7.14 7.08 2.33
C SER A 16 7.88 7.38 1.02
N HIS A 17 9.22 7.41 1.04
CA HIS A 17 10.02 7.68 -0.14
C HIS A 17 9.94 6.51 -1.15
N ALA A 18 9.99 5.28 -0.65
CA ALA A 18 9.81 4.08 -1.46
C ALA A 18 8.41 4.02 -2.07
N ALA A 19 7.37 4.29 -1.28
CA ALA A 19 5.99 4.31 -1.72
C ALA A 19 5.76 5.35 -2.83
N LEU A 20 6.26 6.58 -2.67
CA LEU A 20 6.14 7.63 -3.69
C LEU A 20 6.85 7.26 -4.99
N SER A 21 8.02 6.64 -4.91
CA SER A 21 8.78 6.19 -6.08
C SER A 21 8.01 5.11 -6.85
N LEU A 22 7.40 4.17 -6.14
CA LEU A 22 6.55 3.13 -6.73
C LEU A 22 5.27 3.72 -7.35
N CYS A 23 4.59 4.65 -6.66
CA CYS A 23 3.42 5.34 -7.20
C CYS A 23 3.73 6.08 -8.52
N ALA A 24 4.88 6.77 -8.57
CA ALA A 24 5.31 7.45 -9.80
C ALA A 24 5.61 6.47 -10.94
N LEU A 25 6.21 5.32 -10.62
CA LEU A 25 6.46 4.26 -11.60
C LEU A 25 5.15 3.68 -12.15
N THR A 26 4.21 3.31 -11.28
CA THR A 26 2.95 2.68 -11.70
C THR A 26 2.09 3.63 -12.55
N ALA A 27 2.00 4.92 -12.18
CA ALA A 27 1.29 5.90 -12.99
C ALA A 27 1.87 6.03 -14.41
N ARG A 28 3.20 5.99 -14.55
CA ARG A 28 3.87 6.04 -15.86
C ARG A 28 3.65 4.77 -16.67
N THR A 29 3.76 3.59 -16.05
CA THR A 29 3.58 2.30 -16.77
C THR A 29 2.15 2.12 -17.25
N LEU A 30 1.16 2.58 -16.47
CA LEU A 30 -0.26 2.50 -16.81
C LEU A 30 -0.74 3.69 -17.66
N HIS A 31 0.15 4.65 -17.97
CA HIS A 31 -0.15 5.88 -18.71
C HIS A 31 -1.29 6.72 -18.10
N TRP A 32 -1.43 6.67 -16.77
CA TRP A 32 -2.41 7.44 -16.04
C TRP A 32 -1.95 8.88 -15.82
N ARG A 33 -2.86 9.82 -16.06
CA ARG A 33 -2.70 11.21 -15.62
C ARG A 33 -2.80 11.28 -14.09
N PRO A 34 -2.26 12.33 -13.44
CA PRO A 34 -2.29 12.44 -11.98
C PRO A 34 -3.69 12.29 -11.38
N HIS A 35 -4.72 12.85 -12.02
CA HIS A 35 -6.10 12.73 -11.52
C HIS A 35 -6.66 11.32 -11.65
N GLU A 36 -6.29 10.57 -12.68
CA GLU A 36 -6.71 9.17 -12.87
C GLU A 36 -6.05 8.28 -11.81
N PHE A 37 -4.76 8.48 -11.56
CA PHE A 37 -4.02 7.76 -10.53
C PHE A 37 -4.59 8.00 -9.13
N TRP A 38 -4.87 9.25 -8.76
CA TRP A 38 -5.41 9.56 -7.42
C TRP A 38 -6.89 9.21 -7.24
N ALA A 39 -7.62 9.00 -8.34
CA ALA A 39 -9.00 8.51 -8.29
C ALA A 39 -9.07 6.97 -8.15
N ALA A 40 -8.03 6.25 -8.58
CA ALA A 40 -7.98 4.80 -8.48
C ALA A 40 -7.81 4.33 -7.03
N THR A 41 -8.60 3.34 -6.64
CA THR A 41 -8.46 2.67 -5.35
C THR A 41 -7.24 1.73 -5.34
N PRO A 42 -6.71 1.38 -4.16
CA PRO A 42 -5.62 0.41 -4.06
C PRO A 42 -5.94 -0.96 -4.69
N ALA A 43 -7.20 -1.39 -4.61
CA ALA A 43 -7.66 -2.64 -5.22
C ALA A 43 -7.65 -2.57 -6.76
N GLU A 44 -8.11 -1.45 -7.32
CA GLU A 44 -8.07 -1.20 -8.77
C GLU A 44 -6.62 -1.09 -9.28
N LEU A 45 -5.74 -0.44 -8.52
CA LEU A 45 -4.31 -0.38 -8.84
C LEU A 45 -3.69 -1.78 -8.85
N ALA A 46 -3.97 -2.60 -7.83
CA ALA A 46 -3.49 -3.98 -7.78
C ALA A 46 -4.04 -4.82 -8.96
N ALA A 47 -5.29 -4.60 -9.36
CA ALA A 47 -5.89 -5.26 -10.52
C ALA A 47 -5.22 -4.85 -11.83
N ALA A 48 -4.96 -3.55 -12.02
CA ALA A 48 -4.28 -3.04 -13.21
C ALA A 48 -2.83 -3.57 -13.33
N LEU A 49 -2.19 -3.86 -12.20
CA LEU A 49 -0.84 -4.44 -12.15
C LEU A 49 -0.83 -5.98 -12.22
N GLY A 50 -1.99 -6.63 -12.28
CA GLY A 50 -2.10 -8.09 -12.27
C GLY A 50 -1.62 -8.74 -10.96
N LEU A 51 -1.69 -8.00 -9.85
CA LEU A 51 -1.22 -8.46 -8.54
C LEU A 51 -2.27 -9.25 -7.76
N LEU A 52 -3.53 -9.25 -8.18
CA LEU A 52 -4.57 -10.05 -7.53
C LEU A 52 -4.37 -11.53 -7.85
N ALA A 53 -4.04 -12.33 -6.83
CA ALA A 53 -4.15 -13.78 -6.92
C ALA A 53 -5.62 -14.23 -6.80
N PRO A 54 -6.03 -15.38 -7.38
CA PRO A 54 -7.33 -15.97 -7.09
C PRO A 54 -7.47 -16.22 -5.58
N GLY A 55 -8.39 -15.52 -4.91
CA GLY A 55 -8.59 -15.57 -3.46
C GLY A 55 -8.08 -14.34 -2.70
N ASP A 56 -7.45 -13.37 -3.36
CA ASP A 56 -6.88 -12.16 -2.75
C ASP A 56 -7.89 -11.02 -2.53
N THR A 57 -9.18 -11.34 -2.49
CA THR A 57 -10.21 -10.45 -1.94
C THR A 57 -9.92 -10.29 -0.46
N ALA A 58 -9.18 -9.23 -0.10
CA ALA A 58 -9.08 -8.78 1.27
C ALA A 58 -10.50 -8.69 1.84
N PRO A 59 -10.76 -9.28 3.02
CA PRO A 59 -12.10 -9.24 3.60
C PRO A 59 -12.50 -7.76 3.77
N CYS A 60 -13.62 -7.40 3.16
CA CYS A 60 -14.22 -6.09 3.39
C CYS A 60 -14.50 -5.95 4.89
N LEU A 61 -14.13 -4.81 5.47
CA LEU A 61 -14.37 -4.54 6.88
C LEU A 61 -15.88 -4.58 7.14
N ASP A 62 -16.32 -5.50 7.99
CA ASP A 62 -17.74 -5.60 8.31
C ASP A 62 -18.20 -4.40 9.17
N ARG A 63 -19.50 -4.07 9.05
CA ARG A 63 -20.10 -2.98 9.81
C ARG A 63 -19.88 -3.08 11.34
N PRO A 64 -20.02 -4.26 12.00
CA PRO A 64 -19.81 -4.33 13.43
C PRO A 64 -18.35 -4.13 13.84
N THR A 65 -17.37 -4.51 13.01
CA THR A 65 -15.95 -4.25 13.30
C THR A 65 -15.60 -2.78 13.14
N LEU A 66 -16.13 -2.11 12.11
CA LEU A 66 -15.97 -0.66 11.96
C LEU A 66 -16.51 0.09 13.19
N GLN A 67 -17.69 -0.29 13.67
CA GLN A 67 -18.31 0.36 14.84
C GLN A 67 -17.45 0.20 16.10
N ARG A 68 -16.92 -1.00 16.36
CA ARG A 68 -15.99 -1.24 17.48
C ARG A 68 -14.73 -0.37 17.42
N LEU A 69 -14.18 -0.14 16.22
CA LEU A 69 -13.01 0.72 16.05
C LEU A 69 -13.33 2.20 16.35
N MET A 70 -14.50 2.68 15.95
CA MET A 70 -14.96 4.05 16.24
C MET A 70 -15.21 4.27 17.75
N GLU A 71 -15.78 3.26 18.43
CA GLU A 71 -16.00 3.29 19.88
C GLU A 71 -14.67 3.38 20.67
N HIS A 72 -13.60 2.76 20.17
CA HIS A 72 -12.26 2.85 20.77
C HIS A 72 -11.52 4.15 20.47
N ASP A 73 -11.81 4.83 19.35
CA ASP A 73 -11.19 6.10 18.98
C ASP A 73 -11.72 7.27 19.84
N HIS A 74 -13.02 7.28 20.14
CA HIS A 74 -13.68 8.33 20.92
C HIS A 74 -13.42 8.27 22.44
N GLY A 75 -12.59 7.32 22.91
CA GLY A 75 -12.31 7.07 24.33
C GLY A 75 -11.01 7.65 24.88
N ARG A 76 -10.42 8.67 24.26
CA ARG A 76 -9.23 9.38 24.79
C ARG A 76 -9.55 10.77 25.32
#